data_AF-A0A962P0V7-F1
#
_entry.id   AF-A0A962P0V7-F1
#
_cell.length_a   1.000
_cell.length_b   1.000
_cell.length_c   1.000
_cell.angle_alpha   90.00
_cell.angle_beta   90.00
_cell.angle_gamma   90.00
#
_symmetry.space_group_name_H-M   'P 1'
#
loop_
_entity.id
_entity.type
_entity.pdbx_description
1 polymer ?
#
loop_
_entity_poly.entity_id
_entity_poly.type
_entity_poly.pdbx_seq_one_letter_code
_entity_poly.pdbx_strand_id
1 'polypeptide(L)'
;MFNQRTASLVLAVIILILPILVFLLVALGVGMSISDTLTALSEQLVSRRHNPIISSLLGFFPFTLMLIILWAHRRLGGSQVLNSRLMLGGAIPIILVLLWANFEFWPTFLPDRSSPEFPHGLELLIGPVFFAPIALLAGMSLVRIAWGKPK
;
A
#
# COMPACT_ATOMS: atom_id res chain seq x y z
N MET A 1 14.43 15.31 14.62
CA MET A 1 13.34 15.68 13.69
C MET A 1 13.66 15.04 12.33
N PHE A 2 12.91 14.05 11.87
CA PHE A 2 13.15 13.47 10.54
C PHE A 2 12.85 14.52 9.46
N ASN A 3 13.75 14.66 8.49
CA ASN A 3 13.51 15.50 7.31
C ASN A 3 12.31 14.93 6.54
N GLN A 4 11.36 15.78 6.16
CA GLN A 4 10.13 15.37 5.46
C GLN A 4 10.45 14.56 4.18
N ARG A 5 11.55 14.90 3.50
CA ARG A 5 12.04 14.15 2.33
C ARG A 5 12.42 12.71 2.70
N THR A 6 13.15 12.54 3.80
CA THR A 6 13.54 11.22 4.30
C THR A 6 12.32 10.39 4.69
N ALA A 7 11.32 11.01 5.34
CA ALA A 7 10.09 10.31 5.72
C ALA A 7 9.28 9.84 4.49
N SER A 8 9.14 10.68 3.46
CA SER A 8 8.46 10.29 2.22
C SER A 8 9.21 9.19 1.46
N LEU A 9 10.54 9.23 1.44
CA LEU A 9 11.35 8.16 0.82
C LEU A 9 11.22 6.83 1.57
N VAL A 10 11.33 6.86 2.90
CA VAL A 10 11.14 5.65 3.73
C VAL A 10 9.76 5.05 3.48
N LEU A 11 8.73 5.88 3.43
CA LEU A 11 7.37 5.45 3.15
C LEU A 11 7.25 4.81 1.76
N ALA A 12 7.81 5.45 0.72
CA ALA A 12 7.84 4.91 -0.65
C ALA A 12 8.52 3.53 -0.71
N VAL A 13 9.65 3.38 -0.01
CA VAL A 13 10.36 2.10 0.09
C VAL A 13 9.52 1.05 0.81
N ILE A 14 8.86 1.41 1.93
CA ILE A 14 7.96 0.50 2.65
C ILE A 14 6.85 0.01 1.73
N ILE A 15 6.18 0.90 1.00
CA ILE A 15 5.06 0.55 0.11
C ILE A 15 5.53 -0.36 -1.03
N LEU A 16 6.71 -0.11 -1.58
CA LEU A 16 7.26 -0.92 -2.66
C LEU A 16 7.53 -2.37 -2.20
N ILE A 17 8.05 -2.51 -0.97
CA ILE A 17 8.45 -3.80 -0.39
C ILE A 17 7.27 -4.52 0.28
N LEU A 18 6.21 -3.79 0.68
CA LEU A 18 5.09 -4.31 1.45
C LEU A 18 4.41 -5.52 0.78
N PRO A 19 4.06 -5.51 -0.53
CA PRO A 19 3.42 -6.67 -1.16
C PRO A 19 4.30 -7.92 -1.12
N ILE A 20 5.62 -7.77 -1.26
CA ILE A 20 6.57 -8.89 -1.17
C ILE A 20 6.56 -9.46 0.25
N LEU A 21 6.60 -8.60 1.27
CA LEU A 21 6.56 -9.06 2.66
C LEU A 21 5.24 -9.74 3.00
N VAL A 22 4.11 -9.20 2.56
CA VAL A 22 2.80 -9.83 2.80
C VAL A 22 2.72 -11.17 2.07
N PHE A 23 3.19 -11.26 0.83
CA PHE A 23 3.25 -12.52 0.09
C PHE A 23 4.03 -13.58 0.86
N LEU A 24 5.24 -13.24 1.34
CA LEU A 24 6.06 -14.16 2.13
C LEU A 24 5.34 -14.61 3.40
N LEU A 25 4.72 -13.68 4.13
CA LEU A 25 3.98 -13.98 5.36
C LEU A 25 2.76 -14.86 5.10
N VAL A 26 1.99 -14.59 4.05
CA VAL A 26 0.81 -15.38 3.67
C VAL A 26 1.23 -16.78 3.21
N ALA A 27 2.25 -16.89 2.37
CA ALA A 27 2.75 -18.19 1.89
C ALA A 27 3.19 -19.11 3.06
N LEU A 28 3.95 -18.55 4.01
CA LEU A 28 4.33 -19.27 5.22
C LEU A 28 3.11 -19.58 6.11
N GLY A 29 2.15 -18.66 6.21
CA GLY A 29 0.90 -18.84 6.97
C GLY A 29 -0.02 -19.93 6.42
N VAL A 30 -0.01 -20.16 5.10
CA VAL A 30 -0.75 -21.24 4.42
C VAL A 30 0.02 -22.58 4.48
N GLY A 31 1.20 -22.61 5.09
CA GLY A 31 1.98 -23.84 5.35
C GLY A 31 2.98 -24.21 4.25
N MET A 32 3.31 -23.29 3.34
CA MET A 32 4.37 -23.53 2.35
C MET A 32 5.74 -23.60 3.03
N SER A 33 6.63 -24.45 2.51
CA SER A 33 8.04 -24.46 2.93
C SER A 33 8.75 -23.18 2.47
N ILE A 34 9.84 -22.80 3.13
CA ILE A 34 10.65 -21.63 2.74
C ILE A 34 11.12 -21.74 1.28
N SER A 35 11.54 -22.94 0.84
CA SER A 35 11.95 -23.15 -0.55
C SER A 35 10.78 -22.93 -1.51
N ASP A 36 9.60 -23.49 -1.21
CA ASP A 36 8.42 -23.32 -2.07
C ASP A 36 7.96 -21.87 -2.14
N THR A 37 8.03 -21.15 -1.03
CA THR A 37 7.72 -19.72 -0.96
C THR A 37 8.67 -18.91 -1.85
N LEU A 38 9.98 -19.18 -1.79
CA LEU A 38 10.97 -18.49 -2.63
C LEU A 38 10.80 -18.84 -4.11
N THR A 39 10.51 -20.09 -4.44
CA THR A 39 10.20 -20.51 -5.81
C THR A 39 8.96 -19.80 -6.33
N ALA A 40 7.85 -19.80 -5.56
CA ALA A 40 6.63 -19.11 -5.94
C ALA A 40 6.85 -17.59 -6.09
N LEU A 41 7.64 -16.96 -5.20
CA LEU A 41 8.00 -15.55 -5.34
C LEU A 41 8.77 -15.29 -6.64
N SER A 42 9.73 -16.15 -6.98
CA SER A 42 10.50 -16.01 -8.22
C SER A 42 9.64 -16.19 -9.47
N GLU A 43 8.70 -17.14 -9.45
CA GLU A 43 7.74 -17.38 -10.52
C GLU A 43 6.83 -16.15 -10.72
N GLN A 44 6.35 -15.54 -9.64
CA GLN A 44 5.54 -14.31 -9.69
C GLN A 44 6.34 -13.12 -10.25
N LEU A 45 7.61 -12.97 -9.89
CA LEU A 45 8.46 -11.89 -10.41
C LEU A 45 8.80 -12.05 -11.90
N VAL A 46 8.91 -13.29 -12.38
CA VAL A 46 9.22 -13.61 -13.79
C VAL A 46 7.94 -13.68 -14.64
N SER A 47 6.79 -13.94 -14.04
CA SER A 47 5.51 -14.05 -14.74
C SER A 47 5.13 -12.73 -15.45
N ARG A 48 4.73 -12.85 -16.72
CA ARG A 48 4.31 -11.70 -17.55
C ARG A 48 2.93 -11.15 -17.17
N ARG A 49 2.11 -11.91 -16.44
CA ARG A 49 0.69 -11.57 -16.23
C ARG A 49 0.39 -10.93 -14.87
N HIS A 50 1.05 -11.38 -13.80
CA HIS A 50 0.87 -10.87 -12.44
C HIS A 50 2.21 -10.60 -11.77
N ASN A 51 2.85 -9.51 -12.16
CA ASN A 51 4.10 -9.10 -11.52
C ASN A 51 3.78 -8.36 -10.20
N PRO A 52 4.30 -8.80 -9.04
CA PRO A 52 4.17 -8.09 -7.76
C PRO A 52 4.56 -6.61 -7.88
N ILE A 53 5.49 -6.29 -8.77
CA ILE A 53 5.91 -4.91 -9.06
C ILE A 53 4.77 -4.09 -9.66
N ILE A 54 3.94 -4.67 -10.54
CA ILE A 54 2.77 -3.97 -11.11
C ILE A 54 1.73 -3.70 -10.00
N SER A 55 1.52 -4.65 -9.08
CA SER A 55 0.70 -4.42 -7.88
C SER A 55 1.28 -3.31 -7.02
N SER A 56 2.61 -3.30 -6.80
CA SER A 56 3.29 -2.21 -6.09
C SER A 56 3.14 -0.86 -6.78
N LEU A 57 3.25 -0.80 -8.12
CA LEU A 57 3.07 0.43 -8.92
C LEU A 57 1.64 0.97 -8.83
N LEU A 58 0.63 0.10 -8.79
CA LEU A 58 -0.75 0.55 -8.56
C LEU A 58 -0.97 0.95 -7.09
N GLY A 59 -0.25 0.34 -6.14
CA GLY A 59 -0.13 0.82 -4.77
C GLY A 59 0.47 2.22 -4.64
N PHE A 60 1.24 2.69 -5.62
CA PHE A 60 1.73 4.08 -5.67
C PHE A 60 0.63 5.09 -6.02
N PHE A 61 -0.47 4.69 -6.66
CA PHE A 61 -1.55 5.62 -7.03
C PHE A 61 -2.15 6.37 -5.83
N PRO A 62 -2.65 5.70 -4.76
CA PRO A 62 -3.18 6.41 -3.59
C PRO A 62 -2.12 7.24 -2.87
N PHE A 63 -0.85 6.84 -2.93
CA PHE A 63 0.25 7.63 -2.40
C PHE A 63 0.53 8.89 -3.21
N THR A 64 0.46 8.80 -4.53
CA THR A 64 0.61 9.96 -5.41
C THR A 64 -0.52 10.95 -5.15
N LEU A 65 -1.74 10.47 -4.98
CA LEU A 65 -2.89 11.29 -4.57
C LEU A 65 -2.63 11.98 -3.22
N MET A 66 -2.11 11.26 -2.22
CA MET A 66 -1.71 11.85 -0.93
C MET A 66 -0.72 12.99 -1.11
N LEU A 67 0.32 12.79 -1.92
CA LEU A 67 1.35 13.79 -2.18
C LEU A 67 0.78 15.03 -2.86
N ILE A 68 -0.16 14.86 -3.80
CA ILE A 68 -0.88 15.97 -4.45
C ILE A 68 -1.70 16.76 -3.43
N ILE A 69 -2.44 16.08 -2.54
CA ILE A 69 -3.24 16.74 -1.49
C ILE A 69 -2.34 17.53 -0.53
N LEU A 70 -1.24 16.92 -0.07
CA LEU A 70 -0.28 17.60 0.82
C LEU A 70 0.40 18.78 0.12
N TRP A 71 0.73 18.65 -1.17
CA TRP A 71 1.28 19.73 -1.97
C TRP A 71 0.29 20.90 -2.10
N ALA A 72 -0.99 20.62 -2.40
CA ALA A 72 -2.04 21.63 -2.48
C ALA A 72 -2.25 22.31 -1.12
N HIS A 73 -2.35 21.56 -0.03
CA HIS A 73 -2.49 22.10 1.32
C HIS A 73 -1.32 23.03 1.70
N ARG A 74 -0.08 22.70 1.30
CA ARG A 74 1.08 23.59 1.48
C ARG A 74 0.98 24.88 0.67
N ARG A 75 0.50 24.81 -0.58
CA ARG A 75 0.30 25.99 -1.43
C ARG A 75 -0.72 26.96 -0.85
N LEU A 76 -1.68 26.45 -0.08
CA LEU A 76 -2.71 27.24 0.59
C LEU A 76 -2.27 27.77 1.97
N GLY A 77 -0.98 27.74 2.31
CA GLY A 77 -0.46 28.26 3.59
C GLY A 77 -0.55 27.28 4.76
N GLY A 78 -0.80 25.99 4.51
CA GLY A 78 -0.90 24.97 5.53
C GLY A 78 0.40 24.75 6.33
N SER A 79 0.27 24.56 7.64
CA SER A 79 1.40 24.34 8.56
C SER A 79 2.21 23.07 8.25
N GLN A 80 3.54 23.16 8.33
CA GLN A 80 4.45 22.02 8.15
C GLN A 80 4.20 20.89 9.18
N VAL A 81 3.86 21.24 10.43
CA VAL A 81 3.56 20.24 11.48
C VAL A 81 2.28 19.49 11.14
N LEU A 82 1.25 20.19 10.68
CA LEU A 82 0.00 19.56 10.25
C LEU A 82 0.23 18.66 9.03
N ASN A 83 1.08 19.06 8.09
CA ASN A 83 1.44 18.22 6.94
C ASN A 83 2.08 16.89 7.32
N SER A 84 3.01 16.87 8.27
CA SER A 84 3.62 15.62 8.74
C SER A 84 2.58 14.69 9.37
N ARG A 85 1.62 15.23 10.12
CA ARG A 85 0.54 14.44 10.72
C ARG A 85 -0.45 13.95 9.67
N LEU A 86 -0.82 14.80 8.71
CA LEU A 86 -1.70 14.43 7.59
C LEU A 86 -1.08 13.33 6.73
N MET A 87 0.25 13.39 6.51
CA MET A 87 0.97 12.34 5.80
C MET A 87 0.87 10.99 6.53
N LEU A 88 1.07 10.96 7.85
CA LEU A 88 0.90 9.73 8.63
C LEU A 88 -0.57 9.27 8.63
N GLY A 89 -1.51 10.20 8.79
CA GLY A 89 -2.95 9.94 8.77
C GLY A 89 -3.47 9.40 7.45
N GLY A 90 -2.86 9.78 6.32
CA GLY A 90 -3.17 9.21 5.01
C GLY A 90 -2.45 7.88 4.76
N ALA A 91 -1.19 7.76 5.18
CA ALA A 91 -0.35 6.60 4.89
C ALA A 91 -0.79 5.34 5.65
N ILE A 92 -1.15 5.47 6.93
CA ILE A 92 -1.54 4.32 7.77
C ILE A 92 -2.77 3.61 7.17
N PRO A 93 -3.89 4.29 6.86
CA PRO A 93 -5.04 3.63 6.23
C PRO A 93 -4.72 3.00 4.87
N ILE A 94 -3.88 3.62 4.04
CA ILE A 94 -3.46 3.00 2.77
C ILE A 94 -2.75 1.68 3.04
N ILE A 95 -1.78 1.67 3.97
CA ILE A 95 -1.04 0.46 4.34
C ILE A 95 -2.01 -0.61 4.85
N LEU A 96 -2.99 -0.24 5.67
CA LEU A 96 -3.99 -1.19 6.17
C LEU A 96 -4.86 -1.79 5.05
N VAL A 97 -5.29 -0.98 4.08
CA VAL A 97 -6.04 -1.49 2.92
C VAL A 97 -5.19 -2.41 2.07
N LEU A 98 -3.92 -2.06 1.83
CA LEU A 98 -2.98 -2.91 1.10
C LEU A 98 -2.78 -4.24 1.82
N LEU A 99 -2.54 -4.21 3.13
CA LEU A 99 -2.42 -5.42 3.96
C LEU A 99 -3.69 -6.27 3.85
N TRP A 100 -4.86 -5.69 4.10
CA TRP A 100 -6.14 -6.40 4.02
C TRP A 100 -6.34 -7.06 2.66
N ALA A 101 -6.19 -6.32 1.56
CA ALA A 101 -6.38 -6.89 0.22
C ALA A 101 -5.40 -8.03 -0.06
N ASN A 102 -4.13 -7.89 0.33
CA ASN A 102 -3.15 -8.96 0.14
C ASN A 102 -3.47 -10.18 1.01
N PHE A 103 -3.87 -10.01 2.27
CA PHE A 103 -4.25 -11.12 3.15
C PHE A 103 -5.53 -11.81 2.72
N GLU A 104 -6.49 -11.08 2.16
CA GLU A 104 -7.77 -11.63 1.69
C GLU A 104 -7.59 -12.46 0.41
N PHE A 105 -6.82 -11.95 -0.54
CA PHE A 105 -6.80 -12.53 -1.88
C PHE A 105 -5.62 -13.50 -2.11
N TRP A 106 -4.44 -13.30 -1.51
CA TRP A 106 -3.30 -14.23 -1.72
C TRP A 106 -3.55 -15.69 -1.32
N PRO A 107 -4.25 -16.01 -0.21
CA PRO A 107 -4.54 -17.39 0.15
C PRO A 107 -5.38 -18.13 -0.89
N THR A 108 -6.16 -17.41 -1.71
CA THR A 108 -6.96 -18.00 -2.79
C THR A 108 -6.10 -18.44 -3.97
N PHE A 109 -4.89 -17.88 -4.10
CA PHE A 109 -3.97 -18.15 -5.22
C PHE A 109 -2.78 -19.04 -4.81
N LEU A 110 -2.61 -19.29 -3.52
CA LEU A 110 -1.60 -20.16 -2.95
C LEU A 110 -2.32 -21.39 -2.36
N PRO A 111 -1.93 -22.64 -2.69
CA PRO A 111 -0.60 -23.05 -3.13
C PRO A 111 -0.48 -23.42 -4.61
N ASP A 112 -1.57 -23.38 -5.38
CA ASP A 112 -1.61 -23.92 -6.75
C ASP A 112 -0.63 -23.21 -7.71
N ARG A 113 -0.09 -22.04 -7.31
CA ARG A 113 0.82 -21.18 -8.11
C ARG A 113 0.24 -20.79 -9.47
N SER A 114 -0.98 -21.19 -9.76
CA SER A 114 -1.74 -20.81 -10.92
C SER A 114 -2.11 -19.34 -10.71
N SER A 115 -1.43 -18.47 -11.47
CA SER A 115 -1.91 -17.11 -11.66
C SER A 115 -3.39 -17.24 -12.05
N PRO A 116 -4.30 -16.65 -11.28
CA PRO A 116 -5.69 -16.70 -11.66
C PRO A 116 -5.85 -16.13 -13.07
N GLU A 117 -6.56 -16.85 -13.93
CA GLU A 117 -6.93 -16.31 -15.24
C GLU A 117 -7.90 -15.14 -15.02
N PHE A 118 -7.82 -14.12 -15.89
CA PHE A 118 -8.76 -13.00 -15.86
C PHE A 118 -10.20 -13.53 -15.71
N PRO A 119 -10.99 -13.05 -14.74
CA PRO A 119 -10.80 -11.81 -13.96
C PRO A 119 -10.04 -11.95 -12.64
N HIS A 120 -9.77 -13.19 -12.20
CA HIS A 120 -9.24 -13.45 -10.88
C HIS A 120 -7.77 -12.95 -10.87
N GLY A 121 -7.34 -12.27 -9.81
CA GLY A 121 -6.09 -11.51 -9.71
C GLY A 121 -6.23 -10.00 -9.93
N LEU A 122 -7.32 -9.52 -10.52
CA LEU A 122 -7.63 -8.08 -10.51
C LEU A 122 -8.07 -7.60 -9.13
N GLU A 123 -8.54 -8.48 -8.26
CA GLU A 123 -9.04 -8.13 -6.92
C GLU A 123 -7.92 -7.52 -6.06
N LEU A 124 -6.69 -8.02 -6.21
CA LEU A 124 -5.47 -7.46 -5.59
C LEU A 124 -5.17 -6.03 -6.06
N LEU A 125 -5.76 -5.59 -7.18
CA LEU A 125 -5.61 -4.26 -7.76
C LEU A 125 -6.83 -3.38 -7.46
N ILE A 126 -8.03 -3.92 -7.68
CA ILE A 126 -9.32 -3.25 -7.47
C ILE A 126 -9.46 -2.85 -6.01
N GLY A 127 -9.16 -3.75 -5.07
CA GLY A 127 -9.25 -3.45 -3.64
C GLY A 127 -8.49 -2.16 -3.27
N PRO A 128 -7.17 -2.11 -3.47
CA PRO A 128 -6.40 -0.90 -3.19
C PRO A 128 -6.84 0.32 -4.00
N VAL A 129 -7.15 0.18 -5.29
CA VAL A 129 -7.51 1.33 -6.14
C VAL A 129 -8.79 2.02 -5.68
N PHE A 130 -9.81 1.27 -5.24
CA PHE A 130 -11.09 1.83 -4.82
C PHE A 130 -11.14 2.18 -3.32
N PHE A 131 -10.57 1.33 -2.46
CA PHE A 131 -10.67 1.53 -1.01
C PHE A 131 -9.57 2.42 -0.42
N ALA A 132 -8.34 2.39 -0.97
CA ALA A 132 -7.24 3.16 -0.39
C ALA A 132 -7.43 4.69 -0.49
N PRO A 133 -7.99 5.28 -1.57
CA PRO A 133 -8.30 6.71 -1.61
C PRO A 133 -9.32 7.13 -0.54
N ILE A 134 -10.37 6.33 -0.34
CA ILE A 134 -11.41 6.59 0.67
C ILE A 134 -10.79 6.52 2.08
N ALA A 135 -10.01 5.48 2.34
CA ALA A 135 -9.32 5.28 3.61
C ALA A 135 -8.33 6.42 3.91
N LEU A 136 -7.58 6.85 2.89
CA LEU A 136 -6.70 8.03 2.96
C LEU A 136 -7.47 9.28 3.35
N LEU A 137 -8.58 9.58 2.66
CA LEU A 137 -9.35 10.80 2.91
C LEU A 137 -9.96 10.78 4.31
N ALA A 138 -10.47 9.62 4.75
CA ALA A 138 -10.98 9.45 6.10
C ALA A 138 -9.88 9.69 7.15
N GLY A 139 -8.71 9.07 7.00
CA GLY A 139 -7.61 9.21 7.95
C GLY A 139 -7.03 10.63 8.00
N MET A 140 -6.86 11.28 6.85
CA MET A 140 -6.45 12.69 6.79
C MET A 140 -7.49 13.61 7.43
N SER A 141 -8.78 13.35 7.22
CA SER A 141 -9.88 14.14 7.81
C SER A 141 -9.90 14.00 9.34
N LEU A 142 -9.73 12.78 9.86
CA LEU A 142 -9.62 12.55 11.31
C LEU A 142 -8.44 13.32 11.91
N VAL A 143 -7.28 13.30 11.24
CA VAL A 143 -6.12 14.09 11.68
C VAL A 143 -6.43 15.59 11.66
N ARG A 144 -7.09 16.08 10.61
CA ARG A 144 -7.47 17.49 10.50
C ARG A 144 -8.43 17.90 11.61
N ILE A 145 -9.41 17.07 11.96
CA ILE A 145 -10.37 17.35 13.03
C ILE A 145 -9.67 17.35 14.41
N ALA A 146 -8.83 16.34 14.66
CA ALA A 146 -8.18 16.17 15.96
C ALA A 146 -7.09 17.21 16.23
N TRP A 147 -6.33 17.63 15.21
CA TRP A 147 -5.16 18.50 15.37
C TRP A 147 -5.23 19.82 14.60
N GLY A 148 -6.31 20.07 13.88
CA GLY A 148 -6.46 21.25 13.03
C GLY A 148 -7.04 22.48 13.70
N LYS A 149 -7.23 22.47 15.03
CA LYS A 149 -7.71 23.66 15.74
C LYS A 149 -6.75 24.84 15.49
N PRO A 150 -7.27 26.01 15.09
CA PRO A 150 -6.45 27.21 15.01
C PRO A 150 -5.88 27.52 16.40
N LYS A 151 -4.58 27.85 16.44
CA LYS A 151 -4.04 28.65 17.55
C LYS A 151 -4.49 30.08 17.34
#